data_AF-A0A497C4N8-F1
#
_entry.id   AF-A0A497C4N8-F1
#
_cell.length_a   1.000
_cell.length_b   1.000
_cell.length_c   1.000
_cell.angle_alpha   90.00
_cell.angle_beta   90.00
_cell.angle_gamma   90.00
#
_symmetry.space_group_name_H-M   'P 1'
#
loop_
_entity.id
_entity.type
_entity.pdbx_description
1 polymer ?
#
loop_
_entity_poly.entity_id
_entity_poly.type
_entity_poly.pdbx_seq_one_letter_code
_entity_poly.pdbx_strand_id
1 'polypeptide(L)'
;MFFERKTKSKNILGQFWFPALLLVTFFSLFALFGPGPAFYGLGSLFLIVTIYPFMTYLRTHNSGYLVLTLFFITSSLVMITAPPAIADKRNIGLLPLFMVIMYVLMLTVGFLAINRKLRWRGEEVFELAALPIEDIKDSFSARPRPAGKVPVSKTEMIRFVDFITKNLIAFAFREENRVVFVLTLPGNDLPYLLGTKKDYLNDTWVAIDYDGNITVNITEEDYLLFKMDLDFDQICQSLGDLFSEFLELSKQGQESRIIDRMNSLRLFPLN
;
A
#
# COMPACT_ATOMS: atom_id res chain seq x y z
N MET A 1 15.08 -21.00 -4.59
CA MET A 1 16.01 -20.28 -3.69
C MET A 1 15.17 -19.62 -2.62
N PHE A 2 15.39 -19.92 -1.34
CA PHE A 2 14.84 -19.13 -0.24
C PHE A 2 15.79 -17.96 -0.06
N PHE A 3 15.35 -16.72 -0.30
CA PHE A 3 16.13 -15.54 -0.01
C PHE A 3 16.11 -15.30 1.49
N GLU A 4 17.29 -15.14 2.09
CA GLU A 4 17.39 -14.71 3.48
C GLU A 4 16.99 -13.24 3.57
N ARG A 5 15.99 -12.95 4.42
CA ARG A 5 15.38 -11.62 4.48
C ARG A 5 16.30 -10.63 5.18
N LYS A 6 16.69 -9.58 4.48
CA LYS A 6 17.57 -8.50 4.97
C LYS A 6 16.83 -7.41 5.73
N THR A 7 15.51 -7.28 5.59
CA THR A 7 14.70 -6.34 6.38
C THR A 7 14.07 -6.96 7.63
N LYS A 8 13.95 -6.18 8.72
CA LYS A 8 13.26 -6.57 9.96
C LYS A 8 11.76 -6.75 9.70
N SER A 9 11.14 -7.79 10.27
CA SER A 9 9.69 -7.98 10.17
C SER A 9 8.96 -7.04 11.12
N LYS A 10 7.95 -6.32 10.63
CA LYS A 10 7.03 -5.57 11.49
C LYS A 10 6.14 -6.52 12.31
N ASN A 11 5.65 -6.02 13.44
CA ASN A 11 4.90 -6.79 14.42
C ASN A 11 3.44 -6.98 13.96
N ILE A 12 3.05 -8.22 13.67
CA ILE A 12 1.74 -8.60 13.10
C ILE A 12 0.57 -8.26 14.05
N LEU A 13 0.85 -8.14 15.36
CA LEU A 13 -0.15 -7.82 16.39
C LEU A 13 -0.91 -6.50 16.10
N GLY A 14 -0.26 -5.56 15.43
CA GLY A 14 -0.84 -4.29 14.99
C GLY A 14 -1.90 -4.39 13.89
N GLN A 15 -2.18 -5.57 13.34
CA GLN A 15 -3.28 -5.76 12.38
C GLN A 15 -4.57 -6.26 13.03
N PHE A 16 -4.49 -6.88 14.21
CA PHE A 16 -5.65 -7.48 14.89
C PHE A 16 -6.46 -6.52 15.76
N TRP A 17 -5.90 -5.35 16.11
CA TRP A 17 -6.61 -4.39 16.98
C TRP A 17 -7.88 -3.85 16.31
N PHE A 18 -7.88 -3.64 14.99
CA PHE A 18 -9.03 -3.08 14.29
C PHE A 18 -10.23 -4.05 14.26
N PRO A 19 -10.08 -5.34 13.86
CA PRO A 19 -11.15 -6.33 14.02
C PRO A 19 -11.61 -6.50 15.46
N ALA A 20 -10.69 -6.50 16.43
CA ALA A 20 -11.04 -6.59 17.85
C ALA A 20 -11.89 -5.39 18.31
N LEU A 21 -11.53 -4.17 17.90
CA LEU A 21 -12.27 -2.95 18.20
C LEU A 21 -13.69 -3.01 17.62
N LEU A 22 -13.86 -3.50 16.38
CA LEU A 22 -15.18 -3.67 15.76
C LEU A 22 -16.06 -4.64 16.57
N LEU A 23 -15.50 -5.78 16.99
CA LEU A 23 -16.22 -6.78 17.80
C LEU A 23 -16.62 -6.21 19.17
N VAL A 24 -15.69 -5.57 19.87
CA VAL A 24 -15.95 -4.95 21.18
C VAL A 24 -17.04 -3.89 21.06
N THR A 25 -16.98 -3.05 20.02
CA THR A 25 -17.99 -2.01 19.76
C THR A 25 -19.36 -2.64 19.53
N PHE A 26 -19.43 -3.68 18.69
CA PHE A 26 -20.69 -4.38 18.40
C PHE A 26 -21.31 -5.01 19.65
N PHE A 27 -20.54 -5.80 20.41
CA PHE A 27 -21.07 -6.46 21.61
C PHE A 27 -21.42 -5.47 22.72
N SER A 28 -20.70 -4.35 22.83
CA SER A 28 -21.02 -3.29 23.79
C SER A 28 -22.36 -2.63 23.45
N LEU A 29 -22.57 -2.25 22.18
CA LEU A 29 -23.85 -1.68 21.74
C LEU A 29 -24.99 -2.68 21.88
N PHE A 30 -24.73 -3.96 21.59
CA PHE A 30 -25.71 -5.03 21.72
C PHE A 30 -26.14 -5.22 23.18
N ALA A 31 -25.19 -5.25 24.12
CA ALA A 31 -25.48 -5.44 25.53
C ALA A 31 -26.22 -4.24 26.15
N LEU A 32 -25.90 -3.01 25.72
CA LEU A 32 -26.46 -1.79 26.29
C LEU A 32 -27.81 -1.39 25.69
N PHE A 33 -27.97 -1.57 24.37
CA PHE A 33 -29.10 -1.00 23.62
C PHE A 33 -29.87 -2.04 22.78
N GLY A 34 -29.43 -3.30 22.79
CA GLY A 34 -30.04 -4.38 22.03
C GLY A 34 -29.56 -4.49 20.57
N PRO A 35 -30.13 -5.42 19.79
CA PRO A 35 -29.63 -5.78 18.46
C PRO A 35 -29.72 -4.64 17.45
N GLY A 36 -30.87 -3.96 17.35
CA GLY A 36 -31.10 -2.92 16.34
C GLY A 36 -30.05 -1.80 16.38
N PRO A 37 -29.86 -1.12 17.52
CA PRO A 37 -28.83 -0.09 17.66
C PRO A 37 -27.40 -0.60 17.41
N ALA A 38 -27.09 -1.85 17.78
CA ALA A 38 -25.77 -2.45 17.50
C ALA A 38 -25.50 -2.58 15.99
N PHE A 39 -26.49 -3.06 15.24
CA PHE A 39 -26.44 -3.15 13.78
C PHE A 39 -26.32 -1.77 13.12
N TYR A 40 -27.14 -0.80 13.52
CA TYR A 40 -27.05 0.56 12.97
C TYR A 40 -25.70 1.22 13.28
N GLY A 41 -25.21 1.09 14.52
CA GLY A 41 -23.91 1.65 14.91
C GLY A 41 -22.75 1.06 14.11
N LEU A 42 -22.72 -0.27 13.93
CA LEU A 42 -21.68 -0.91 13.13
C LEU A 42 -21.80 -0.58 11.64
N GLY A 43 -23.02 -0.48 11.12
CA GLY A 43 -23.27 -0.03 9.75
C GLY A 43 -22.73 1.37 9.50
N SER A 44 -23.08 2.33 10.36
CA SER A 44 -22.56 3.70 10.28
C SER A 44 -21.04 3.76 10.36
N LEU A 45 -20.41 2.92 11.21
CA LEU A 45 -18.96 2.84 11.31
C LEU A 45 -18.33 2.34 10.00
N PHE A 46 -18.87 1.30 9.36
CA PHE A 46 -18.38 0.85 8.05
C PHE A 46 -18.50 1.92 6.97
N LEU A 47 -19.57 2.72 7.02
CA LEU A 47 -19.77 3.83 6.09
C LEU A 47 -18.69 4.92 6.28
N ILE A 48 -18.31 5.22 7.53
CA ILE A 48 -17.19 6.13 7.82
C ILE A 48 -15.85 5.54 7.34
N VAL A 49 -15.60 4.25 7.62
CA VAL A 49 -14.36 3.56 7.21
C VAL A 49 -14.19 3.52 5.69
N THR A 50 -15.27 3.56 4.93
CA THR A 50 -15.28 3.60 3.45
C THR A 50 -14.50 4.79 2.88
N ILE A 51 -14.38 5.91 3.63
CA ILE A 51 -13.65 7.10 3.17
C ILE A 51 -12.20 6.76 2.83
N TYR A 52 -11.53 5.95 3.65
CA TYR A 52 -10.13 5.60 3.47
C TYR A 52 -9.83 4.86 2.14
N PRO A 53 -10.45 3.70 1.83
CA PRO A 53 -10.20 2.99 0.59
C PRO A 53 -10.68 3.79 -0.63
N PHE A 54 -11.73 4.61 -0.49
CA PHE A 54 -12.20 5.45 -1.58
C PHE A 54 -11.19 6.56 -1.93
N MET A 55 -10.67 7.26 -0.92
CA MET A 55 -9.60 8.25 -1.09
C MET A 55 -8.34 7.62 -1.70
N THR A 56 -8.01 6.41 -1.26
CA THR A 56 -6.88 5.65 -1.82
C THR A 56 -7.09 5.32 -3.30
N TYR A 57 -8.30 4.90 -3.68
CA TYR A 57 -8.65 4.70 -5.09
C TYR A 57 -8.52 6.00 -5.90
N LEU A 58 -9.03 7.13 -5.39
CA LEU A 58 -8.95 8.41 -6.10
C LEU A 58 -7.51 8.88 -6.33
N ARG A 59 -6.60 8.60 -5.39
CA ARG A 59 -5.19 9.00 -5.53
C ARG A 59 -4.35 8.04 -6.35
N THR A 60 -4.62 6.74 -6.25
CA THR A 60 -3.75 5.70 -6.84
C THR A 60 -4.31 5.10 -8.12
N HIS A 61 -5.61 5.29 -8.40
CA HIS A 61 -6.34 4.58 -9.45
C HIS A 61 -6.22 3.04 -9.38
N ASN A 62 -5.88 2.49 -8.20
CA ASN A 62 -5.83 1.06 -7.97
C ASN A 62 -7.26 0.51 -7.82
N SER A 63 -7.70 -0.28 -8.80
CA SER A 63 -9.06 -0.83 -8.83
C SER A 63 -9.39 -1.77 -7.66
N GLY A 64 -8.39 -2.34 -6.99
CA GLY A 64 -8.61 -3.16 -5.81
C GLY A 64 -9.19 -2.35 -4.64
N TYR A 65 -8.75 -1.10 -4.47
CA TYR A 65 -9.30 -0.19 -3.46
C TYR A 65 -10.75 0.23 -3.77
N LEU A 66 -11.13 0.27 -5.05
CA LEU A 66 -12.54 0.47 -5.44
C LEU A 66 -13.41 -0.72 -5.01
N VAL A 67 -12.94 -1.95 -5.25
CA VAL A 67 -13.63 -3.17 -4.80
C VAL A 67 -13.77 -3.20 -3.27
N LEU A 68 -12.70 -2.82 -2.55
CA LEU A 68 -12.73 -2.71 -1.09
C LEU A 68 -13.72 -1.65 -0.60
N THR A 69 -13.82 -0.52 -1.29
CA THR A 69 -14.81 0.53 -1.02
C THR A 69 -16.24 -0.03 -1.17
N LEU A 70 -16.53 -0.70 -2.28
CA LEU A 70 -17.84 -1.31 -2.53
C LEU A 70 -18.17 -2.38 -1.49
N PHE A 71 -17.17 -3.15 -1.03
CA PHE A 71 -17.34 -4.13 0.03
C PHE A 71 -17.77 -3.47 1.35
N PHE A 72 -17.16 -2.36 1.76
CA PHE A 72 -17.56 -1.67 2.99
C PHE A 72 -18.94 -1.01 2.88
N ILE A 73 -19.27 -0.42 1.72
CA ILE A 73 -20.60 0.14 1.47
C ILE A 73 -21.66 -0.95 1.56
N THR A 74 -21.46 -2.09 0.90
CA THR A 74 -22.43 -3.19 0.90
C THR A 74 -22.53 -3.85 2.27
N SER A 75 -21.42 -3.98 3.01
CA SER A 75 -21.42 -4.41 4.42
C SER A 75 -22.23 -3.46 5.30
N SER A 76 -22.07 -2.14 5.14
CA SER A 76 -22.88 -1.14 5.83
C SER A 76 -24.38 -1.28 5.50
N LEU A 77 -24.73 -1.49 4.23
CA LEU A 77 -26.13 -1.67 3.81
C LEU A 77 -26.75 -2.92 4.41
N VAL A 78 -26.01 -4.04 4.48
CA VAL A 78 -26.45 -5.26 5.17
C VAL A 78 -26.74 -4.95 6.64
N MET A 79 -25.83 -4.26 7.33
CA MET A 79 -26.00 -3.94 8.75
C MET A 79 -27.19 -3.02 9.01
N ILE A 80 -27.43 -2.02 8.15
CA ILE A 80 -28.57 -1.09 8.30
C ILE A 80 -29.91 -1.75 7.96
N THR A 81 -29.93 -2.69 7.02
CA THR A 81 -31.16 -3.37 6.58
C THR A 81 -31.51 -4.63 7.38
N ALA A 82 -30.58 -5.15 8.18
CA ALA A 82 -30.80 -6.35 9.00
C ALA A 82 -31.86 -6.17 10.11
N PRO A 83 -31.87 -5.08 10.91
CA PRO A 83 -32.84 -4.93 12.01
C PRO A 83 -34.32 -5.06 11.60
N PRO A 84 -34.83 -4.37 10.56
CA PRO A 84 -36.23 -4.53 10.16
C PRO A 84 -36.54 -5.94 9.66
N ALA A 85 -35.62 -6.58 8.94
CA ALA A 85 -35.80 -7.95 8.46
C ALA A 85 -35.79 -9.01 9.57
N ILE A 86 -35.06 -8.76 10.67
CA ILE A 86 -35.07 -9.61 11.87
C ILE A 86 -36.40 -9.45 12.62
N ALA A 87 -36.93 -8.23 12.70
CA ALA A 87 -38.17 -7.92 13.38
C ALA A 87 -39.41 -8.48 12.64
N ASP A 88 -39.47 -8.35 11.31
CA ASP A 88 -40.53 -8.89 10.48
C ASP A 88 -39.99 -9.76 9.34
N LYS A 89 -40.00 -11.08 9.57
CA LYS A 89 -39.51 -12.08 8.61
C LYS A 89 -40.34 -12.18 7.33
N ARG A 90 -41.53 -11.57 7.27
CA ARG A 90 -42.40 -11.61 6.07
C ARG A 90 -41.98 -10.59 5.02
N ASN A 91 -41.30 -9.52 5.42
CA ASN A 91 -40.82 -8.47 4.52
C ASN A 91 -39.30 -8.27 4.67
N ILE A 92 -38.55 -9.18 4.04
CA ILE A 92 -37.08 -9.23 4.12
C ILE A 92 -36.43 -8.12 3.26
N GLY A 93 -37.21 -7.43 2.42
CA GLY A 93 -36.75 -6.30 1.60
C GLY A 93 -35.56 -6.66 0.68
N LEU A 94 -34.60 -5.72 0.55
CA LEU A 94 -33.40 -5.87 -0.28
C LEU A 94 -32.23 -6.56 0.43
N LEU A 95 -32.39 -6.98 1.69
CA LEU A 95 -31.32 -7.61 2.47
C LEU A 95 -30.66 -8.81 1.76
N PRO A 96 -31.40 -9.75 1.13
CA PRO A 96 -30.77 -10.90 0.48
C PRO A 96 -29.87 -10.49 -0.69
N LEU A 97 -30.27 -9.47 -1.46
CA LEU A 97 -29.47 -8.93 -2.55
C LEU A 97 -28.16 -8.33 -2.03
N PHE A 98 -28.23 -7.50 -0.97
CA PHE A 98 -27.03 -6.91 -0.38
C PHE A 98 -26.10 -7.96 0.22
N MET A 99 -26.63 -9.03 0.84
CA MET A 99 -25.81 -10.13 1.34
C MET A 99 -25.08 -10.86 0.21
N VAL A 100 -25.76 -11.20 -0.89
CA VAL A 100 -25.12 -11.86 -2.05
C VAL A 100 -23.99 -11.00 -2.59
N ILE A 101 -24.24 -9.70 -2.82
CA ILE A 101 -23.23 -8.77 -3.32
C ILE A 101 -22.06 -8.67 -2.33
N MET A 102 -22.33 -8.52 -1.04
CA MET A 102 -21.31 -8.43 0.01
C MET A 102 -20.42 -9.68 0.02
N TYR A 103 -20.97 -10.90 -0.05
CA TYR A 103 -20.18 -12.13 -0.08
C TYR A 103 -19.32 -12.26 -1.34
N VAL A 104 -19.86 -11.91 -2.51
CA VAL A 104 -19.07 -11.88 -3.77
C VAL A 104 -17.91 -10.90 -3.65
N LEU A 105 -18.15 -9.71 -3.11
CA LEU A 105 -17.12 -8.70 -2.89
C LEU A 105 -16.12 -9.15 -1.82
N MET A 106 -16.54 -9.81 -0.75
CA MET A 106 -15.68 -10.37 0.29
C MET A 106 -14.68 -11.37 -0.29
N LEU A 107 -15.16 -12.32 -1.11
CA LEU A 107 -14.29 -13.28 -1.79
C LEU A 107 -13.32 -12.58 -2.75
N THR A 108 -13.78 -11.56 -3.46
CA THR A 108 -12.95 -10.77 -4.38
C THR A 108 -11.86 -10.01 -3.62
N VAL A 109 -12.21 -9.33 -2.52
CA VAL A 109 -11.25 -8.64 -1.64
C VAL A 109 -10.25 -9.63 -1.05
N GLY A 110 -10.70 -10.80 -0.59
CA GLY A 110 -9.84 -11.88 -0.11
C GLY A 110 -8.83 -12.32 -1.16
N PHE A 111 -9.27 -12.55 -2.40
CA PHE A 111 -8.39 -12.86 -3.52
C PHE A 111 -7.39 -11.74 -3.81
N LEU A 112 -7.81 -10.48 -3.80
CA LEU A 112 -6.93 -9.32 -4.01
C LEU A 112 -5.90 -9.14 -2.89
N ALA A 113 -6.28 -9.41 -1.65
CA ALA A 113 -5.40 -9.37 -0.48
C ALA A 113 -4.34 -10.47 -0.54
N ILE A 114 -4.73 -11.71 -0.85
CA ILE A 114 -3.80 -12.84 -1.02
C ILE A 114 -2.79 -12.56 -2.14
N ASN A 115 -3.25 -11.96 -3.25
CA ASN A 115 -2.39 -11.55 -4.36
C ASN A 115 -1.63 -10.24 -4.13
N ARG A 116 -1.69 -9.66 -2.91
CA ARG A 116 -0.98 -8.42 -2.52
C ARG A 116 -1.24 -7.23 -3.46
N LYS A 117 -2.47 -7.14 -3.98
CA LYS A 117 -2.88 -6.01 -4.84
C LYS A 117 -3.37 -4.79 -4.06
N LEU A 118 -3.59 -4.94 -2.75
CA LEU A 118 -4.05 -3.90 -1.83
C LEU A 118 -2.95 -3.39 -0.89
N ARG A 119 -1.74 -3.96 -0.96
CA ARG A 119 -0.62 -3.66 -0.05
C ARG A 119 0.39 -2.74 -0.73
N TRP A 120 0.90 -1.77 0.03
CA TRP A 120 2.05 -0.97 -0.38
C TRP A 120 3.32 -1.80 -0.47
N ARG A 121 4.05 -1.66 -1.58
CA ARG A 121 5.19 -2.51 -1.96
C ARG A 121 6.55 -1.88 -1.65
N GLY A 122 6.60 -0.79 -0.87
CA GLY A 122 7.88 -0.15 -0.50
C GLY A 122 8.87 -1.10 0.18
N GLU A 123 8.37 -2.04 0.99
CA GLU A 123 9.18 -3.09 1.62
C GLU A 123 9.78 -4.08 0.60
N GLU A 124 9.04 -4.43 -0.46
CA GLU A 124 9.54 -5.29 -1.54
C GLU A 124 10.66 -4.59 -2.32
N VAL A 125 10.53 -3.26 -2.51
CA VAL A 125 11.56 -2.43 -3.16
C VAL A 125 12.83 -2.40 -2.33
N PHE A 126 12.73 -2.14 -1.03
CA PHE A 126 13.90 -2.16 -0.14
C PHE A 126 14.58 -3.52 -0.08
N GLU A 127 13.81 -4.60 -0.03
CA GLU A 127 14.36 -5.95 -0.02
C GLU A 127 15.10 -6.25 -1.34
N LEU A 128 14.52 -5.89 -2.50
CA LEU A 128 15.17 -6.06 -3.81
C LEU A 128 16.47 -5.25 -3.93
N ALA A 129 16.48 -4.02 -3.41
CA ALA A 129 17.68 -3.17 -3.40
C ALA A 129 18.75 -3.67 -2.41
N ALA A 130 18.36 -4.37 -1.34
CA ALA A 130 19.31 -4.95 -0.39
C ALA A 130 19.94 -6.26 -0.87
N LEU A 131 19.27 -7.02 -1.76
CA LEU A 131 19.75 -8.33 -2.23
C LEU A 131 21.22 -8.36 -2.73
N PRO A 132 21.67 -7.45 -3.61
CA PRO A 132 23.01 -7.54 -4.20
C PRO A 132 24.16 -7.09 -3.28
N ILE A 133 23.85 -6.56 -2.09
CA ILE A 133 24.83 -5.92 -1.21
C ILE A 133 25.37 -6.93 -0.19
N GLU A 134 26.69 -7.00 -0.04
CA GLU A 134 27.34 -7.81 1.00
C GLU A 134 27.61 -6.98 2.26
N ASP A 135 27.68 -7.63 3.42
CA ASP A 135 27.81 -6.96 4.72
C ASP A 135 29.11 -6.17 4.82
N ILE A 136 28.99 -4.86 5.06
CA ILE A 136 30.13 -3.94 5.22
C ILE A 136 29.86 -3.02 6.41
N LYS A 137 30.92 -2.64 7.10
CA LYS A 137 30.89 -1.77 8.28
C LYS A 137 30.06 -0.48 8.05
N ASP A 138 29.20 -0.18 9.02
CA ASP A 138 28.26 0.95 9.06
C ASP A 138 28.87 2.31 8.63
N SER A 139 28.20 2.97 7.68
CA SER A 139 28.66 4.20 7.01
C SER A 139 27.52 5.19 6.71
N PHE A 140 26.45 5.20 7.52
CA PHE A 140 25.29 6.07 7.26
C PHE A 140 25.64 7.55 7.07
N SER A 141 25.02 8.18 6.06
CA SER A 141 25.11 9.62 5.80
C SER A 141 23.77 10.16 5.29
N ALA A 142 23.17 11.12 5.99
CA ALA A 142 21.86 11.69 5.65
C ALA A 142 21.80 12.55 4.35
N ARG A 143 22.80 12.47 3.46
CA ARG A 143 22.88 13.27 2.23
C ARG A 143 22.37 12.47 1.02
N PRO A 144 21.52 13.06 0.15
CA PRO A 144 21.11 12.41 -1.08
C PRO A 144 22.31 12.08 -1.98
N ARG A 145 22.27 10.92 -2.63
CA ARG A 145 23.34 10.42 -3.50
C ARG A 145 22.88 10.30 -4.96
N PRO A 146 23.72 10.69 -5.94
CA PRO A 146 23.47 10.37 -7.34
C PRO A 146 23.61 8.86 -7.53
N ALA A 147 22.67 8.24 -8.25
CA ALA A 147 22.58 6.79 -8.38
C ALA A 147 22.39 6.35 -9.85
N GLY A 148 23.12 6.98 -10.76
CA GLY A 148 23.15 6.63 -12.18
C GLY A 148 22.32 7.54 -13.09
N LYS A 149 22.21 7.13 -14.36
CA LYS A 149 21.52 7.88 -15.42
C LYS A 149 20.79 6.96 -16.38
N VAL A 150 19.53 7.26 -16.67
CA VAL A 150 18.69 6.53 -17.63
C VAL A 150 17.99 7.51 -18.58
N PRO A 151 18.19 7.41 -19.90
CA PRO A 151 17.51 8.28 -20.84
C PRO A 151 16.01 8.03 -20.81
N VAL A 152 15.23 9.08 -20.54
CA VAL A 152 13.78 9.00 -20.40
C VAL A 152 13.10 10.19 -21.04
N SER A 153 12.07 9.93 -21.85
CA SER A 153 11.20 10.97 -22.38
C SER A 153 10.10 11.32 -21.39
N LYS A 154 9.51 12.52 -21.52
CA LYS A 154 8.40 12.94 -20.64
C LYS A 154 7.19 11.99 -20.69
N THR A 155 6.88 11.42 -21.85
CA THR A 155 5.75 10.49 -22.02
C THR A 155 6.01 9.14 -21.37
N GLU A 156 7.23 8.62 -21.49
CA GLU A 156 7.66 7.39 -20.79
C GLU A 156 7.63 7.59 -19.27
N MET A 157 8.10 8.75 -18.79
CA MET A 157 8.05 9.09 -17.36
C MET A 157 6.61 9.12 -16.83
N ILE A 158 5.67 9.72 -17.56
CA ILE A 158 4.25 9.76 -17.16
C ILE A 158 3.68 8.34 -17.06
N ARG A 159 3.93 7.48 -18.05
CA ARG A 159 3.48 6.07 -18.02
C ARG A 159 4.08 5.31 -16.85
N PHE A 160 5.37 5.51 -16.60
CA PHE A 160 6.07 4.89 -15.48
C PHE A 160 5.48 5.33 -14.13
N VAL A 161 5.20 6.62 -13.97
CA VAL A 161 4.52 7.17 -12.78
C VAL A 161 3.16 6.52 -12.57
N ASP A 162 2.36 6.40 -13.64
CA ASP A 162 1.03 5.81 -13.55
C ASP A 162 1.12 4.32 -13.17
N PHE A 163 2.09 3.59 -13.71
CA PHE A 163 2.38 2.20 -13.34
C PHE A 163 2.78 2.06 -11.86
N ILE A 164 3.75 2.85 -11.41
CA ILE A 164 4.29 2.81 -10.04
C ILE A 164 3.19 3.13 -9.01
N THR A 165 2.40 4.17 -9.28
CA THR A 165 1.34 4.63 -8.37
C THR A 165 0.19 3.62 -8.32
N LYS A 166 -0.25 3.10 -9.47
CA LYS A 166 -1.35 2.12 -9.55
C LYS A 166 -1.03 0.81 -8.86
N ASN A 167 0.23 0.39 -8.90
CA ASN A 167 0.70 -0.84 -8.26
C ASN A 167 1.18 -0.63 -6.82
N LEU A 168 0.97 0.56 -6.24
CA LEU A 168 1.29 0.90 -4.85
C LEU A 168 2.78 0.70 -4.54
N ILE A 169 3.66 0.96 -5.51
CA ILE A 169 5.10 0.80 -5.36
C ILE A 169 5.68 2.03 -4.65
N ALA A 170 5.32 3.23 -5.11
CA ALA A 170 5.74 4.51 -4.52
C ALA A 170 4.69 5.60 -4.79
N PHE A 171 4.69 6.66 -3.98
CA PHE A 171 3.96 7.89 -4.29
C PHE A 171 4.82 8.80 -5.16
N ALA A 172 4.27 9.25 -6.29
CA ALA A 172 4.98 10.14 -7.20
C ALA A 172 4.59 11.62 -6.96
N PHE A 173 5.58 12.46 -6.68
CA PHE A 173 5.50 13.91 -6.70
C PHE A 173 6.07 14.42 -8.02
N ARG A 174 5.27 15.18 -8.76
CA ARG A 174 5.67 15.76 -10.05
C ARG A 174 6.18 17.18 -9.81
N GLU A 175 7.45 17.42 -10.09
CA GLU A 175 8.05 18.76 -10.12
C GLU A 175 8.27 19.21 -11.57
N GLU A 176 8.68 20.47 -11.76
CA GLU A 176 8.90 21.03 -13.11
C GLU A 176 10.01 20.34 -13.89
N ASN A 177 11.07 19.90 -13.19
CA ASN A 177 12.30 19.35 -13.81
C ASN A 177 12.55 17.87 -13.49
N ARG A 178 11.81 17.29 -12.54
CA ARG A 178 12.01 15.90 -12.09
C ARG A 178 10.73 15.31 -11.51
N VAL A 179 10.73 14.00 -11.34
CA VAL A 179 9.70 13.26 -10.62
C VAL A 179 10.34 12.59 -9.42
N VAL A 180 9.72 12.74 -8.26
CA VAL A 180 10.19 12.15 -7.00
C VAL A 180 9.26 11.02 -6.58
N PHE A 181 9.81 9.83 -6.39
CA PHE A 181 9.13 8.61 -5.97
C PHE A 181 9.41 8.35 -4.50
N VAL A 182 8.43 8.63 -3.64
CA VAL A 182 8.53 8.40 -2.19
C VAL A 182 8.15 6.96 -1.89
N LEU A 183 9.10 6.20 -1.33
CA LEU A 183 8.89 4.82 -0.93
C LEU A 183 8.10 4.78 0.36
N THR A 184 6.87 4.29 0.27
CA THR A 184 5.97 4.25 1.41
C THR A 184 5.98 2.87 2.02
N LEU A 185 6.54 2.75 3.22
CA LEU A 185 6.43 1.53 4.00
C LEU A 185 4.97 1.34 4.46
N PRO A 186 4.50 0.08 4.59
CA PRO A 186 3.17 -0.20 5.12
C PRO A 186 2.95 0.50 6.47
N GLY A 187 1.86 1.28 6.56
CA GLY A 187 1.45 2.01 7.76
C GLY A 187 1.78 3.50 7.76
N ASN A 188 2.69 3.97 6.89
CA ASN A 188 3.08 5.39 6.80
C ASN A 188 2.43 6.12 5.60
N ASP A 189 1.41 5.53 4.98
CA ASP A 189 0.76 6.00 3.76
C ASP A 189 -0.37 7.01 4.01
N LEU A 190 -0.97 6.99 5.20
CA LEU A 190 -2.12 7.82 5.54
C LEU A 190 -1.90 9.34 5.38
N PRO A 191 -0.74 9.93 5.78
CA PRO A 191 -0.47 11.36 5.55
C PRO A 191 -0.40 11.75 4.07
N TYR A 192 0.16 10.87 3.23
CA TYR A 192 0.23 11.05 1.78
C TYR A 192 -1.13 10.90 1.12
N LEU A 193 -1.98 10.00 1.64
CA LEU A 193 -3.34 9.80 1.15
C LEU A 193 -4.30 10.93 1.52
N LEU A 194 -4.10 11.56 2.68
CA LEU A 194 -4.89 12.72 3.10
C LEU A 194 -4.36 14.04 2.51
N GLY A 195 -3.13 14.06 1.98
CA GLY A 195 -2.48 15.27 1.45
C GLY A 195 -2.14 16.29 2.52
N THR A 196 -2.07 15.85 3.78
CA THR A 196 -1.58 16.65 4.90
C THR A 196 -0.07 16.80 4.83
N LYS A 197 0.62 15.79 4.26
CA LYS A 197 2.06 15.84 3.98
C LYS A 197 2.30 16.34 2.55
N LYS A 198 2.78 17.58 2.44
CA LYS A 198 3.13 18.24 1.17
C LYS A 198 4.62 18.23 0.86
N ASP A 199 5.42 17.80 1.83
CA ASP A 199 6.88 17.77 1.75
C ASP A 199 7.36 16.34 1.99
N TYR A 200 8.35 15.93 1.19
CA TYR A 200 8.95 14.60 1.17
C TYR A 200 10.42 14.63 1.63
N LEU A 201 10.96 15.79 2.03
CA LEU A 201 12.37 15.96 2.38
C LEU A 201 12.84 15.04 3.51
N ASN A 202 11.96 14.74 4.45
CA ASN A 202 12.24 13.87 5.60
C ASN A 202 11.85 12.41 5.36
N ASP A 203 11.70 12.00 4.10
CA ASP A 203 11.29 10.65 3.72
C ASP A 203 12.30 9.98 2.80
N THR A 204 12.16 8.68 2.65
CA THR A 204 12.96 7.92 1.69
C THR A 204 12.36 8.05 0.30
N TRP A 205 13.15 8.54 -0.64
CA TRP A 205 12.70 8.82 -2.00
C TRP A 205 13.77 8.58 -3.06
N VAL A 206 13.30 8.33 -4.27
CA VAL A 206 14.12 8.24 -5.48
C VAL A 206 13.62 9.29 -6.46
N ALA A 207 14.46 10.23 -6.87
CA ALA A 207 14.14 11.25 -7.85
C ALA A 207 14.76 10.92 -9.20
N ILE A 208 13.99 11.07 -10.28
CA ILE A 208 14.47 10.94 -11.65
C ILE A 208 14.17 12.25 -12.37
N ASP A 209 15.20 12.93 -12.85
CA ASP A 209 15.03 14.13 -13.64
C ASP A 209 14.70 13.84 -15.12
N TYR A 210 14.25 14.85 -15.86
CA TYR A 210 13.96 14.69 -17.29
C TYR A 210 15.23 14.57 -18.16
N ASP A 211 16.41 14.83 -17.61
CA ASP A 211 17.69 14.58 -18.26
C ASP A 211 18.18 13.13 -18.02
N GLY A 212 17.46 12.38 -17.19
CA GLY A 212 17.69 10.98 -16.85
C GLY A 212 18.53 10.74 -15.60
N ASN A 213 19.01 11.75 -14.89
CA ASN A 213 19.81 11.53 -13.68
C ASN A 213 18.92 11.06 -12.53
N ILE A 214 19.42 10.08 -11.78
CA ILE A 214 18.73 9.49 -10.64
C ILE A 214 19.41 9.96 -9.35
N THR A 215 18.62 10.39 -8.37
CA THR A 215 19.08 10.77 -7.03
C THR A 215 18.29 10.00 -5.99
N VAL A 216 18.96 9.49 -4.96
CA VAL A 216 18.34 8.67 -3.91
C VAL A 216 18.58 9.32 -2.56
N ASN A 217 17.56 9.30 -1.70
CA ASN A 217 17.64 9.70 -0.30
C ASN A 217 16.99 8.61 0.55
N ILE A 218 17.68 8.12 1.59
CA ILE A 218 17.16 7.14 2.55
C ILE A 218 17.27 7.76 3.94
N THR A 219 16.17 7.74 4.70
CA THR A 219 16.15 8.27 6.06
C THR A 219 16.88 7.34 7.02
N GLU A 220 17.35 7.88 8.14
CA GLU A 220 17.95 7.07 9.21
C GLU A 220 16.94 6.04 9.75
N GLU A 221 15.67 6.43 9.92
CA GLU A 221 14.60 5.53 10.38
C GLU A 221 14.44 4.33 9.45
N ASP A 222 14.41 4.54 8.14
CA ASP A 222 14.25 3.47 7.17
C ASP A 222 15.53 2.64 7.00
N TYR A 223 16.71 3.25 7.13
CA TYR A 223 17.99 2.55 7.13
C TYR A 223 18.11 1.57 8.30
N LEU A 224 17.61 1.94 9.49
CA LEU A 224 17.62 1.06 10.66
C LEU A 224 16.69 -0.17 10.54
N LEU A 225 15.87 -0.25 9.50
CA LEU A 225 15.03 -1.42 9.21
C LEU A 225 15.82 -2.57 8.57
N PHE A 226 16.99 -2.29 8.00
CA PHE A 226 17.89 -3.35 7.56
C PHE A 226 18.44 -4.10 8.80
N LYS A 227 18.47 -5.44 8.71
CA LYS A 227 18.98 -6.32 9.77
C LYS A 227 20.50 -6.35 9.81
N MET A 228 21.12 -6.05 8.68
CA MET A 228 22.56 -6.05 8.50
C MET A 228 22.99 -4.59 8.30
N ASP A 229 24.14 -4.24 8.86
CA ASP A 229 24.78 -2.95 8.59
C ASP A 229 25.21 -3.01 7.12
N LEU A 230 24.36 -2.50 6.24
CA LEU A 230 24.60 -2.44 4.81
C LEU A 230 25.24 -1.09 4.49
N ASP A 231 26.24 -1.05 3.61
CA ASP A 231 26.87 0.22 3.25
C ASP A 231 25.85 1.19 2.63
N PHE A 232 25.76 2.39 3.20
CA PHE A 232 24.72 3.36 2.82
C PHE A 232 24.83 3.80 1.36
N ASP A 233 26.05 3.99 0.87
CA ASP A 233 26.29 4.41 -0.52
C ASP A 233 25.92 3.27 -1.48
N GLN A 234 26.22 2.01 -1.12
CA GLN A 234 25.81 0.85 -1.90
C GLN A 234 24.29 0.65 -1.93
N ILE A 235 23.57 0.86 -0.83
CA ILE A 235 22.10 0.79 -0.84
C ILE A 235 21.51 1.89 -1.71
N CYS A 236 22.02 3.13 -1.59
CA CYS A 236 21.57 4.22 -2.43
C CYS A 236 21.79 3.92 -3.92
N GLN A 237 22.97 3.41 -4.28
CA GLN A 237 23.29 3.01 -5.64
C GLN A 237 22.38 1.89 -6.13
N SER A 238 22.23 0.81 -5.35
CA SER A 238 21.41 -0.33 -5.73
C SER A 238 19.94 0.03 -5.87
N LEU A 239 19.43 0.96 -5.05
CA LEU A 239 18.07 1.45 -5.17
C LEU A 239 17.88 2.29 -6.45
N GLY A 240 18.87 3.10 -6.82
CA GLY A 240 18.87 3.81 -8.10
C GLY A 240 18.91 2.86 -9.30
N ASP A 241 19.77 1.84 -9.24
CA ASP A 241 19.88 0.81 -10.28
C ASP A 241 18.58 0.02 -10.43
N LEU A 242 17.88 -0.27 -9.33
CA LEU A 242 16.58 -0.92 -9.34
C LEU A 242 15.50 -0.07 -10.04
N PHE A 243 15.44 1.22 -9.72
CA PHE A 243 14.50 2.15 -10.38
C PHE A 243 14.84 2.37 -11.86
N SER A 244 16.13 2.40 -12.18
CA SER A 244 16.64 2.41 -13.55
C SER A 244 16.11 1.20 -14.33
N GLU A 245 16.28 0.00 -13.77
CA GLU A 245 15.80 -1.24 -14.40
C GLU A 245 14.27 -1.27 -14.53
N PHE A 246 13.54 -0.83 -13.50
CA PHE A 246 12.08 -0.74 -13.55
C PHE A 246 11.61 0.21 -14.67
N LEU A 247 12.28 1.34 -14.84
CA LEU A 247 11.99 2.28 -15.90
C LEU A 247 12.27 1.67 -17.28
N GLU A 248 13.39 0.98 -17.46
CA GLU A 248 13.70 0.28 -18.72
C GLU A 248 12.68 -0.81 -19.05
N LEU A 249 12.29 -1.62 -18.07
CA LEU A 249 11.27 -2.65 -18.24
C LEU A 249 9.91 -2.03 -18.60
N SER A 250 9.53 -0.89 -17.99
CA SER A 250 8.30 -0.18 -18.34
C SER A 250 8.36 0.39 -19.75
N LYS A 251 9.50 0.96 -20.19
CA LYS A 251 9.71 1.41 -21.58
C LYS A 251 9.52 0.28 -22.59
N GLN A 252 9.95 -0.93 -22.24
CA GLN A 252 9.78 -2.14 -23.08
C GLN A 252 8.38 -2.77 -22.99
N GLY A 253 7.47 -2.23 -22.17
CA GLY A 253 6.15 -2.80 -21.91
C GLY A 253 6.18 -4.11 -21.11
N GLN A 254 7.30 -4.39 -20.43
CA GLN A 254 7.52 -5.61 -19.63
C GLN A 254 7.23 -5.40 -18.14
N GLU A 255 6.24 -4.57 -17.84
CA GLU A 255 5.84 -4.21 -16.47
C GLU A 255 5.45 -5.43 -15.60
N SER A 256 4.96 -6.50 -16.22
CA SER A 256 4.70 -7.76 -15.51
C SER A 256 5.94 -8.34 -14.86
N ARG A 257 7.14 -8.19 -15.47
CA ARG A 257 8.41 -8.68 -14.90
C ARG A 257 8.77 -7.96 -13.61
N ILE A 258 8.44 -6.67 -13.49
CA ILE A 258 8.64 -5.88 -12.26
C ILE A 258 7.80 -6.49 -11.13
N ILE A 259 6.53 -6.76 -11.41
CA ILE A 259 5.60 -7.39 -10.46
C ILE A 259 6.04 -8.81 -10.10
N ASP A 260 6.45 -9.61 -11.08
CA ASP A 260 6.91 -10.99 -10.87
C ASP A 260 8.17 -11.03 -10.01
N ARG A 261 9.11 -10.09 -10.22
CA ARG A 261 10.33 -9.98 -9.42
C ARG A 261 10.03 -9.63 -7.98
N MET A 262 9.16 -8.64 -7.72
CA MET A 262 8.68 -8.35 -6.36
C MET A 262 7.95 -9.55 -5.76
N ASN A 263 7.16 -10.27 -6.56
CA ASN A 263 6.44 -11.43 -6.09
C ASN A 263 7.35 -12.61 -5.73
N SER A 264 8.50 -12.72 -6.39
CA SER A 264 9.51 -13.78 -6.18
C SER A 264 10.13 -13.75 -4.78
N LEU A 265 10.09 -12.61 -4.09
CA LEU A 265 10.50 -12.47 -2.69
C LEU A 265 9.65 -13.32 -1.73
N ARG A 266 8.45 -13.73 -2.17
CA ARG A 266 7.49 -14.53 -1.37
C ARG A 266 7.24 -13.94 0.03
N LEU A 267 7.24 -12.61 0.15
CA LEU A 267 6.87 -11.95 1.40
C LEU A 267 5.43 -12.33 1.75
N PHE A 268 5.24 -12.76 2.99
CA PHE A 268 3.95 -13.23 3.46
C PHE A 268 2.91 -12.10 3.31
N PRO A 269 1.74 -12.36 2.70
CA PRO A 269 0.78 -11.31 2.38
C PRO A 269 0.26 -10.56 3.61
N LEU A 270 0.32 -11.19 4.79
CA LEU A 270 -0.20 -10.69 6.08
C LEU A 270 0.89 -10.24 7.08
N ASN A 271 2.17 -10.15 6.68
CA ASN A 271 3.23 -9.65 7.58
C ASN A 271 3.19 -8.14 7.75
#